data_AF-B4W309-F1
#
_entry.id   AF-B4W309-F1
#
_cell.length_a   1.000
_cell.length_b   1.000
_cell.length_c   1.000
_cell.angle_alpha   90.00
_cell.angle_beta   90.00
_cell.angle_gamma   90.00
#
_symmetry.space_group_name_H-M   'P 1'
#
loop_
_entity.id
_entity.type
_entity.pdbx_description
1 polymer ?
#
loop_
_entity_poly.entity_id
_entity_poly.type
_entity_poly.pdbx_seq_one_letter_code
_entity_poly.pdbx_strand_id
1 'polypeptide(L)'
;MYSELPEVLWASTGYRIKQLDKYQEFGQLRNMIVHFAAPAFDASTETLKFAFEVLDPIVRDVWGESFVEYSSYWDEVIISDGYLREQLETQSIQVHPETQKLMESP
;
A
#
# COMPACT_ATOMS: atom_id res chain seq x y z
N MET A 1 -2.26 5.57 19.32
CA MET A 1 -3.37 4.88 18.61
C MET A 1 -3.11 4.97 17.09
N TYR A 2 -3.67 4.08 16.25
CA TYR A 2 -3.42 4.09 14.79
C TYR A 2 -3.65 5.47 14.17
N SER A 3 -4.74 6.14 14.53
CA SER A 3 -5.11 7.48 14.07
C SER A 3 -4.09 8.59 14.40
N GLU A 4 -3.22 8.38 15.39
CA GLU A 4 -2.21 9.36 15.81
C GLU A 4 -0.88 9.19 15.06
N LEU A 5 -0.67 8.05 14.41
CA LEU A 5 0.60 7.75 13.73
C LEU A 5 0.98 8.77 12.64
N PRO A 6 0.06 9.31 11.82
CA PRO A 6 0.41 10.35 10.85
C PRO A 6 0.99 11.61 11.51
N GLU A 7 0.41 12.05 12.63
CA GLU A 7 0.90 13.21 13.38
C GLU A 7 2.26 12.93 14.03
N VAL A 8 2.45 11.73 14.59
CA VAL A 8 3.75 11.32 15.16
C VAL A 8 4.82 11.23 14.08
N LEU A 9 4.50 10.70 12.90
CA LEU A 9 5.41 10.62 11.76
C LEU A 9 5.84 12.03 11.32
N TRP A 10 4.88 12.95 11.20
CA TRP A 10 5.16 14.33 10.84
C TRP A 10 6.00 15.04 11.91
N ALA A 11 5.66 14.92 13.19
CA ALA A 11 6.39 15.57 14.27
C ALA A 11 7.84 15.05 14.42
N SER A 12 8.09 13.79 14.08
CA SER A 12 9.40 13.15 14.25
C SER A 12 10.32 13.25 13.02
N THR A 13 9.76 13.28 11.81
CA THR A 13 10.53 13.23 10.56
C THR A 13 10.28 14.41 9.63
N GLY A 14 9.22 15.20 9.88
CA GLY A 14 8.73 16.22 8.94
C GLY A 14 7.94 15.65 7.75
N TYR A 15 7.87 14.33 7.60
CA TYR A 15 7.17 13.68 6.50
C TYR A 15 5.65 13.71 6.68
N ARG A 16 4.91 14.01 5.61
CA ARG A 16 3.45 13.94 5.58
C ARG A 16 2.99 12.87 4.60
N ILE A 17 2.09 12.00 5.06
CA ILE A 17 1.45 11.00 4.20
C ILE A 17 0.64 11.73 3.13
N LYS A 18 0.99 11.48 1.85
CA LYS A 18 0.36 12.12 0.69
C LYS A 18 -1.13 11.77 0.57
N GLN A 19 -1.48 10.51 0.80
CA GLN A 19 -2.85 9.97 0.71
C GLN A 19 -3.42 9.67 2.11
N LEU A 20 -3.58 10.72 2.92
CA LEU A 20 -3.99 10.59 4.33
C LEU A 20 -5.42 10.06 4.48
N ASP A 21 -6.31 10.38 3.54
CA ASP A 21 -7.67 9.84 3.44
C ASP A 21 -7.65 8.32 3.29
N LYS A 22 -6.82 7.79 2.39
CA LYS A 22 -6.62 6.34 2.19
C LYS A 22 -6.07 5.65 3.43
N TYR A 23 -5.15 6.31 4.13
CA TYR A 23 -4.66 5.84 5.42
C TYR A 23 -5.79 5.72 6.46
N GLN A 24 -6.66 6.73 6.54
CA GLN A 24 -7.79 6.74 7.48
C GLN A 24 -8.84 5.69 7.12
N GLU A 25 -9.16 5.50 5.83
CA GLU A 25 -10.06 4.45 5.32
C GLU A 25 -9.57 3.06 5.75
N PHE A 26 -8.28 2.76 5.55
CA PHE A 26 -7.70 1.50 6.00
C PHE A 26 -7.75 1.33 7.53
N GLY A 27 -7.61 2.42 8.28
CA GLY A 27 -7.80 2.42 9.73
C GLY A 27 -9.18 1.94 10.17
N GLN A 28 -10.23 2.26 9.40
CA GLN A 28 -11.59 1.79 9.68
C GLN A 28 -11.70 0.28 9.45
N LEU A 29 -11.16 -0.23 8.34
CA LEU A 29 -11.08 -1.67 8.07
C LEU A 29 -10.33 -2.42 9.19
N ARG A 30 -9.17 -1.90 9.60
CA ARG A 30 -8.40 -2.44 10.72
C ARG A 30 -9.24 -2.53 11.99
N ASN A 31 -9.98 -1.47 12.32
CA ASN A 31 -10.82 -1.45 13.51
C ASN A 31 -11.93 -2.51 13.44
N MET A 32 -12.57 -2.69 12.28
CA MET A 32 -13.58 -3.75 12.10
C MET A 32 -13.00 -5.15 12.33
N ILE A 33 -11.82 -5.43 11.77
CA ILE A 33 -11.11 -6.72 11.96
C ILE A 33 -10.80 -6.96 13.44
N VAL A 34 -10.26 -5.95 14.14
CA VAL A 34 -9.95 -6.04 15.58
C VAL A 34 -11.19 -6.30 16.42
N HIS A 35 -12.34 -5.74 16.02
CA HIS A 35 -13.63 -5.97 16.67
C HIS A 35 -14.36 -7.22 16.17
N PHE A 36 -13.70 -8.10 15.39
CA PHE A 36 -14.25 -9.33 14.81
C PHE A 36 -15.56 -9.12 14.04
N ALA A 37 -15.74 -7.93 13.46
CA ALA A 37 -16.85 -7.64 12.57
C ALA A 37 -16.53 -8.16 11.18
N ALA A 38 -17.51 -8.77 10.51
CA ALA A 38 -17.36 -9.10 9.09
C ALA A 38 -17.18 -7.79 8.30
N PRO A 39 -16.05 -7.60 7.60
CA PRO A 39 -15.86 -6.41 6.79
C PRO A 39 -16.94 -6.37 5.70
N ALA A 40 -17.58 -5.20 5.55
CA ALA A 40 -18.53 -4.96 4.46
C ALA A 40 -17.84 -4.69 3.12
N PHE A 41 -16.51 -4.70 3.12
CA PHE A 41 -15.63 -4.34 2.01
C PHE A 41 -14.73 -5.52 1.68
N ASP A 42 -14.26 -5.60 0.45
CA ASP A 42 -13.23 -6.56 0.09
C ASP A 42 -11.89 -6.15 0.73
N ALA A 43 -11.54 -6.86 1.81
CA ALA A 43 -10.30 -6.61 2.55
C ALA A 43 -9.05 -6.76 1.67
N SER A 44 -9.10 -7.59 0.62
CA SER A 44 -7.97 -7.82 -0.28
C SER A 44 -7.69 -6.55 -1.11
N THR A 45 -8.73 -6.01 -1.75
CA THR A 45 -8.66 -4.75 -2.50
C THR A 45 -8.20 -3.59 -1.63
N GLU A 46 -8.79 -3.42 -0.44
CA GLU A 46 -8.42 -2.33 0.47
C GLU A 46 -6.99 -2.45 1.02
N THR A 47 -6.50 -3.68 1.19
CA THR A 47 -5.10 -3.91 1.57
C THR A 47 -4.16 -3.57 0.43
N LEU A 48 -4.49 -3.92 -0.82
CA LEU A 48 -3.68 -3.56 -1.99
C LEU A 48 -3.64 -2.04 -2.18
N LYS A 49 -4.78 -1.35 -2.08
CA LYS A 49 -4.83 0.13 -2.11
C LYS A 49 -3.91 0.72 -1.05
N PHE A 50 -4.03 0.28 0.20
CA PHE A 50 -3.18 0.79 1.27
C PHE A 50 -1.69 0.53 1.00
N ALA A 51 -1.34 -0.66 0.50
CA ALA A 51 0.04 -0.98 0.16
C ALA A 51 0.60 -0.04 -0.91
N PHE A 52 -0.08 0.12 -2.05
CA PHE A 52 0.47 0.86 -3.19
C PHE A 52 0.23 2.37 -3.18
N GLU A 53 -0.86 2.82 -2.56
CA GLU A 53 -1.24 4.25 -2.52
C GLU A 53 -0.67 4.94 -1.27
N VAL A 54 -0.44 4.21 -0.19
CA VAL A 54 0.04 4.78 1.08
C VAL A 54 1.44 4.32 1.43
N LEU A 55 1.70 3.00 1.49
CA LEU A 55 2.99 2.50 1.97
C LEU A 55 4.11 2.65 0.93
N ASP A 56 3.88 2.27 -0.33
CA ASP A 56 4.92 2.32 -1.36
C ASP A 56 5.50 3.73 -1.54
N PRO A 57 4.68 4.81 -1.60
CA PRO A 57 5.20 6.16 -1.68
C PRO A 57 6.02 6.56 -0.45
N ILE A 58 5.65 6.10 0.75
CA ILE A 58 6.43 6.34 1.96
C ILE A 58 7.79 5.65 1.86
N VAL A 59 7.81 4.38 1.46
CA VAL A 59 9.04 3.61 1.33
C VAL A 59 9.98 4.28 0.33
N ARG A 60 9.42 4.70 -0.81
CA ARG A 60 10.19 5.37 -1.86
C ARG A 60 10.68 6.75 -1.44
N ASP A 61 9.86 7.55 -0.80
CA ASP A 61 10.27 8.89 -0.35
C ASP A 61 11.36 8.84 0.75
N VAL A 62 11.38 7.78 1.58
CA VAL A 62 12.32 7.64 2.70
C VAL A 62 13.60 6.91 2.30
N TRP A 63 13.51 5.84 1.51
CA TRP A 63 14.65 4.97 1.17
C TRP A 63 15.05 5.04 -0.31
N GLY A 64 14.22 5.61 -1.20
CA GLY A 64 14.46 5.62 -2.64
C GLY A 64 14.12 4.30 -3.34
N GLU A 65 13.46 3.39 -2.64
CA GLU A 65 13.19 2.00 -3.06
C GLU A 65 11.67 1.72 -3.08
N SER A 66 11.26 0.64 -3.73
CA SER A 66 9.89 0.11 -3.60
C SER A 66 9.91 -1.26 -2.99
N PHE A 67 8.90 -1.59 -2.18
CA PHE A 67 8.77 -2.97 -1.68
C PHE A 67 8.59 -4.00 -2.81
N VAL A 68 8.18 -3.57 -4.02
CA VAL A 68 8.08 -4.42 -5.22
C VAL A 68 9.45 -4.99 -5.61
N GLU A 69 10.53 -4.25 -5.37
CA GLU A 69 11.92 -4.71 -5.63
C GLU A 69 12.28 -5.92 -4.77
N TYR A 70 11.57 -6.11 -3.66
CA TYR A 70 11.77 -7.21 -2.71
C TYR A 70 10.72 -8.33 -2.84
N SER A 71 9.83 -8.25 -3.82
CA SER A 71 8.77 -9.24 -4.02
C SER A 71 9.29 -10.67 -4.24
N SER A 72 10.42 -10.82 -4.94
CA SER A 72 11.05 -12.11 -5.23
C SER A 72 11.53 -12.86 -3.99
N TYR A 73 11.75 -12.17 -2.86
CA TYR A 73 12.04 -12.82 -1.58
C TYR A 73 10.84 -13.56 -1.00
N TRP A 74 9.63 -13.20 -1.42
CA TRP A 74 8.38 -13.73 -0.88
C TRP A 74 7.71 -14.67 -1.88
N ASP A 75 7.56 -14.22 -3.12
CA ASP A 75 6.94 -14.97 -4.20
C ASP A 75 7.25 -14.31 -5.55
N GLU A 76 8.19 -14.90 -6.30
CA GLU A 76 8.58 -14.44 -7.64
C GLU A 76 7.40 -14.49 -8.63
N VAL A 77 6.46 -15.42 -8.42
CA VAL A 77 5.32 -15.69 -9.33
C VAL A 77 4.33 -14.53 -9.34
N ILE A 78 4.17 -13.84 -8.20
CA ILE A 78 3.20 -12.73 -8.06
C ILE A 78 3.49 -11.60 -9.05
N ILE A 79 4.77 -11.37 -9.37
CA ILE A 79 5.19 -10.35 -10.33
C ILE A 79 5.41 -10.95 -11.72
N SER A 80 6.11 -12.08 -11.82
CA SER A 80 6.50 -12.66 -13.12
C SER A 80 5.30 -13.00 -14.00
N ASP A 81 4.21 -13.47 -13.40
CA ASP A 81 3.03 -13.93 -14.14
C ASP A 81 2.07 -12.77 -14.44
N GLY A 82 2.42 -11.53 -14.05
CA GLY A 82 1.61 -10.33 -14.29
C GLY A 82 0.36 -10.22 -13.41
N TYR A 83 0.12 -11.19 -12.51
CA TYR A 83 -1.06 -11.23 -11.64
C TYR A 83 -1.22 -9.96 -10.80
N LEU A 84 -0.14 -9.52 -10.13
CA LEU A 84 -0.17 -8.29 -9.33
C LEU A 84 -0.55 -7.07 -10.18
N ARG A 85 0.00 -6.96 -11.38
CA ARG A 85 -0.30 -5.85 -12.29
C ARG A 85 -1.78 -5.87 -12.70
N GLU A 86 -2.30 -7.03 -13.07
CA GLU A 86 -3.71 -7.21 -13.44
C GLU A 86 -4.64 -6.81 -12.28
N GLN A 87 -4.30 -7.17 -11.03
CA GLN A 87 -5.09 -6.78 -9.86
C GLN A 87 -5.08 -5.26 -9.65
N LEU A 88 -3.92 -4.61 -9.77
CA LEU A 88 -3.80 -3.16 -9.61
C LEU A 88 -4.60 -2.41 -10.68
N GLU A 89 -4.56 -2.88 -11.93
CA GLU A 89 -5.32 -2.31 -13.04
C GLU A 89 -6.83 -2.52 -12.88
N THR A 90 -7.26 -3.75 -12.59
CA THR A 90 -8.68 -4.11 -12.42
C THR A 90 -9.34 -3.31 -11.29
N GLN A 91 -8.59 -3.04 -10.23
CA GLN A 91 -9.07 -2.31 -9.05
C GLN A 91 -8.82 -0.80 -9.14
N SER A 92 -8.25 -0.31 -10.26
CA SER A 92 -7.92 1.11 -10.50
C SER A 92 -7.01 1.72 -9.43
N ILE A 93 -6.09 0.92 -8.89
CA ILE A 93 -5.19 1.31 -7.81
C ILE A 93 -4.08 2.20 -8.36
N GLN A 94 -3.86 3.34 -7.71
CA GLN A 94 -2.81 4.27 -8.11
C GLN A 94 -1.45 3.76 -7.66
N VAL A 95 -0.52 3.63 -8.60
CA VAL A 95 0.84 3.16 -8.33
C VAL A 95 1.83 4.25 -8.67
N HIS A 96 2.90 4.37 -7.88
CA HIS A 96 3.96 5.30 -8.20
C HIS A 96 4.60 4.95 -9.58
N PRO A 97 4.86 5.92 -10.48
CA PRO A 97 5.33 5.62 -11.84
C PRO A 97 6.62 4.79 -11.90
N GLU A 98 7.54 5.00 -10.96
CA GLU A 98 8.76 4.19 -10.89
C GLU A 98 8.49 2.76 -10.43
N THR A 99 7.54 2.59 -9.51
CA THR A 99 7.12 1.26 -9.05
C THR A 99 6.38 0.51 -10.15
N GLN A 100 5.60 1.21 -10.97
CA GLN A 100 4.95 0.61 -12.15
C GLN A 100 5.97 0.03 -13.14
N LYS A 101 7.08 0.75 -13.40
CA LYS A 101 8.15 0.26 -14.30
C LYS A 101 8.80 -1.04 -13.82
N LEU A 102 8.91 -1.23 -12.50
CA LEU A 102 9.48 -2.46 -11.93
C LEU A 102 8.63 -3.68 -12.26
N MET A 103 7.31 -3.50 -12.32
CA MET A 103 6.38 -4.56 -12.69
C MET A 103 6.31 -4.76 -14.20
N GLU A 104 6.81 -3.83 -15.02
CA GLU A 104 6.84 -3.87 -16.49
C GLU A 104 8.08 -4.57 -17.08
N SER A 105 9.12 -4.76 -16.26
CA SER A 105 10.35 -5.40 -16.70
C SER A 105 10.18 -6.93 -16.77
N PRO A 106 10.59 -7.58 -17.88
CA PRO A 106 10.48 -9.03 -18.05
C PRO A 106 11.41 -9.83 -17.13
#